data_AF-A0A9E3CHX9-F1
#
_entry.id   AF-A0A9E3CHX9-F1
#
_cell.length_a   1.000
_cell.length_b   1.000
_cell.length_c   1.000
_cell.angle_alpha   90.00
_cell.angle_beta   90.00
_cell.angle_gamma   90.00
#
_symmetry.space_group_name_H-M   'P 1'
#
loop_
_entity.id
_entity.type
_entity.pdbx_description
1 polymer ?
#
loop_
_entity_poly.entity_id
_entity_poly.type
_entity_poly.pdbx_seq_one_letter_code
_entity_poly.pdbx_strand_id
1 'polypeptide(L)'
;MALADLQEALIAEGYAASITGDFVTFPYVVPVGAHAGTTVQIGLQAPDFPINPPGGVHVSPRLQHPGDSAHHASTLGPAWIYWSRPYPDWPQSARSASDYLAHLRKLFSQFVATAA
;
A
#
# COMPACT_ATOMS: atom_id res chain seq x y z
N MET A 1 -3.58 -3.17 -19.00
CA MET A 1 -2.37 -2.34 -19.16
C MET A 1 -2.03 -1.71 -17.82
N ALA A 2 -2.87 -0.83 -17.26
CA ALA A 2 -2.62 -0.15 -15.97
C ALA A 2 -2.08 -1.02 -14.81
N LEU A 3 -2.67 -2.20 -14.55
CA LEU A 3 -2.17 -3.11 -13.50
C LEU A 3 -0.76 -3.66 -13.80
N ALA A 4 -0.48 -3.96 -15.06
CA ALA A 4 0.84 -4.41 -15.50
C ALA A 4 1.85 -3.25 -15.41
N ASP A 5 1.45 -2.04 -15.77
CA ASP A 5 2.30 -0.85 -15.64
C ASP A 5 2.69 -0.58 -14.17
N LEU A 6 1.74 -0.72 -13.23
CA LEU A 6 2.04 -0.65 -11.80
C LEU A 6 2.95 -1.80 -11.34
N GLN A 7 2.71 -3.03 -11.81
CA GLN A 7 3.54 -4.18 -11.48
C GLN A 7 4.99 -3.96 -11.94
N GLU A 8 5.19 -3.57 -13.19
CA GLU A 8 6.51 -3.29 -13.77
C GLU A 8 7.20 -2.15 -13.02
N ALA A 9 6.48 -1.08 -12.69
CA ALA A 9 7.02 0.02 -11.90
C ALA A 9 7.48 -0.43 -10.51
N LEU A 10 6.71 -1.27 -9.81
CA LEU A 10 7.11 -1.81 -8.51
C LEU A 10 8.29 -2.79 -8.61
N ILE A 11 8.39 -3.58 -9.68
CA ILE A 11 9.55 -4.42 -9.96
C ILE A 11 10.80 -3.55 -10.18
N ALA A 12 10.67 -2.44 -10.91
CA ALA A 12 11.76 -1.49 -11.11
C ALA A 12 12.24 -0.82 -9.81
N GLU A 13 11.33 -0.64 -8.84
CA GLU A 13 11.65 -0.20 -7.46
C GLU A 13 12.24 -1.33 -6.59
N GLY A 14 12.38 -2.55 -7.13
CA GLY A 14 13.01 -3.70 -6.46
C GLY A 14 12.05 -4.61 -5.69
N TYR A 15 10.73 -4.48 -5.87
CA TYR A 15 9.75 -5.33 -5.21
C TYR A 15 9.39 -6.56 -6.05
N ALA A 16 9.20 -7.71 -5.38
CA ALA A 16 8.68 -8.92 -5.99
C ALA A 16 7.15 -8.82 -6.20
N ALA A 17 6.72 -7.98 -7.15
CA ALA A 17 5.32 -7.68 -7.39
C ALA A 17 4.63 -8.69 -8.33
N SER A 18 3.41 -9.10 -7.97
CA SER A 18 2.59 -10.07 -8.70
C SER A 18 1.17 -9.56 -8.87
N ILE A 19 0.57 -9.81 -10.04
CA ILE A 19 -0.86 -9.54 -10.24
C ILE A 19 -1.68 -10.67 -9.61
N THR A 20 -2.72 -10.32 -8.85
CA THR A 20 -3.65 -11.26 -8.20
C THR A 20 -5.07 -10.71 -8.33
N GLY A 21 -5.82 -11.21 -9.31
CA GLY A 21 -7.12 -10.62 -9.68
C GLY A 21 -6.93 -9.16 -10.11
N ASP A 22 -7.69 -8.26 -9.49
CA ASP A 22 -7.65 -6.81 -9.76
C ASP A 22 -6.62 -6.05 -8.90
N PHE A 23 -5.65 -6.77 -8.33
CA PHE A 23 -4.63 -6.21 -7.46
C PHE A 23 -3.22 -6.46 -7.99
N VAL A 24 -2.30 -5.56 -7.68
CA VAL A 24 -0.87 -5.86 -7.60
C VAL A 24 -0.50 -6.09 -6.14
N THR A 25 0.09 -7.25 -5.84
CA THR A 25 0.51 -7.63 -4.49
C THR A 25 2.03 -7.78 -4.41
N PHE A 26 2.62 -7.41 -3.27
CA PHE A 26 4.06 -7.51 -3.06
C PHE A 26 4.43 -7.54 -1.57
N PRO A 27 5.55 -8.19 -1.19
CA PRO A 27 6.13 -8.07 0.14
C PRO A 27 6.71 -6.67 0.36
N TYR A 28 6.43 -6.06 1.49
CA TYR A 28 6.93 -4.74 1.88
C TYR A 28 7.56 -4.81 3.26
N VAL A 29 8.86 -4.51 3.34
CA VAL A 29 9.56 -4.33 4.60
C VAL A 29 9.22 -2.94 5.13
N VAL A 30 8.49 -2.88 6.24
CA VAL A 30 8.04 -1.62 6.82
C VAL A 30 9.26 -0.81 7.29
N PRO A 31 9.49 0.41 6.77
CA PRO A 31 10.72 1.13 7.05
C PRO A 31 10.66 2.00 8.31
N VAL A 32 9.46 2.28 8.84
CA VAL A 32 9.23 3.27 9.92
C VAL A 32 8.00 2.93 10.76
N GLY A 33 7.90 3.54 11.94
CA GLY A 33 6.78 3.37 12.87
C GLY A 33 6.93 2.11 13.75
N ALA A 34 5.86 1.77 14.49
CA ALA A 34 5.85 0.66 15.45
C ALA A 34 6.13 -0.73 14.83
N HIS A 35 5.93 -0.85 13.52
CA HIS A 35 6.13 -2.09 12.77
C HIS A 35 7.44 -2.10 11.95
N ALA A 36 8.36 -1.15 12.17
CA ALA A 36 9.60 -1.07 11.43
C ALA A 36 10.40 -2.39 11.47
N GLY A 37 10.97 -2.78 10.33
CA GLY A 37 11.73 -4.02 10.14
C GLY A 37 10.88 -5.28 9.92
N THR A 38 9.57 -5.21 10.14
CA THR A 38 8.65 -6.32 9.84
C THR A 38 8.29 -6.35 8.36
N THR A 39 8.04 -7.55 7.83
CA THR A 39 7.54 -7.72 6.46
C THR A 39 6.03 -7.92 6.48
N VAL A 40 5.32 -7.12 5.69
CA VAL A 40 3.89 -7.25 5.43
C VAL A 40 3.67 -7.54 3.94
N GLN A 41 2.48 -8.01 3.58
CA GLN A 41 2.01 -8.03 2.20
C GLN A 41 1.16 -6.79 1.96
N ILE A 42 1.40 -6.14 0.82
CA ILE A 42 0.65 -5.00 0.33
C ILE A 42 -0.14 -5.43 -0.91
N GLY A 43 -1.38 -4.97 -1.03
CA GLY A 43 -2.23 -5.16 -2.19
C GLY A 43 -2.83 -3.84 -2.65
N LEU A 44 -2.67 -3.52 -3.93
CA LEU A 44 -3.06 -2.24 -4.52
C LEU A 44 -3.95 -2.46 -5.75
N GLN A 45 -5.10 -1.78 -5.80
CA GLN A 45 -5.90 -1.67 -7.03
C GLN A 45 -5.51 -0.39 -7.76
N ALA A 46 -5.32 -0.47 -9.07
CA ALA A 46 -4.92 0.70 -9.85
C ALA A 46 -5.45 0.60 -11.30
N PRO A 47 -6.76 0.84 -11.52
CA PRO A 47 -7.41 0.59 -12.80
C PRO A 47 -6.90 1.49 -13.95
N ASP A 48 -6.28 2.62 -13.63
CA ASP A 48 -5.89 3.69 -14.55
C ASP A 48 -4.56 4.36 -14.18
N PHE A 49 -3.68 3.63 -13.48
CA PHE A 49 -2.30 4.06 -13.25
C PHE A 49 -1.59 4.37 -14.58
N PRO A 50 -0.76 5.45 -14.67
CA PRO A 50 -0.41 6.41 -13.62
C PRO A 50 -1.30 7.66 -13.56
N ILE A 51 -2.41 7.72 -14.30
CA ILE A 51 -3.28 8.91 -14.35
C ILE A 51 -3.82 9.23 -12.94
N ASN A 52 -4.36 8.21 -12.27
CA ASN A 52 -4.76 8.26 -10.87
C ASN A 52 -3.86 7.35 -10.01
N PRO A 53 -3.71 7.64 -8.71
CA PRO A 53 -2.93 6.77 -7.84
C PRO A 53 -3.65 5.44 -7.68
N PRO A 54 -2.94 4.38 -7.25
CA PRO A 54 -3.61 3.24 -6.66
C PRO A 54 -4.59 3.66 -5.56
N GLY A 55 -5.65 2.88 -5.39
CA GLY A 55 -6.68 3.10 -4.37
C GLY A 55 -6.16 2.99 -2.93
N GLY A 56 -7.08 2.87 -1.98
CA GLY A 56 -6.70 2.58 -0.60
C GLY A 56 -5.92 1.26 -0.50
N VAL A 57 -5.00 1.18 0.45
CA VAL A 57 -4.07 0.06 0.55
C VAL A 57 -4.72 -1.14 1.26
N HIS A 58 -4.45 -2.34 0.76
CA HIS A 58 -4.75 -3.58 1.47
C HIS A 58 -3.49 -4.14 2.12
N VAL A 59 -3.59 -4.57 3.37
CA VAL A 59 -2.43 -5.02 4.16
C VAL A 59 -2.70 -6.39 4.79
N SER A 60 -1.71 -7.29 4.73
CA SER A 60 -1.68 -8.55 5.47
C SER A 60 -0.33 -8.76 6.20
N PRO A 61 -0.29 -9.25 7.44
CA PRO A 61 -1.42 -9.58 8.29
C PRO A 61 -2.30 -8.37 8.59
N ARG A 62 -3.49 -8.60 9.16
CA ARG A 62 -4.42 -7.50 9.50
C ARG A 62 -3.75 -6.57 10.50
N LEU A 63 -3.34 -5.40 10.02
CA LEU A 63 -2.83 -4.30 10.84
C LEU A 63 -3.87 -3.19 10.83
N GLN A 64 -4.45 -2.87 11.98
CA GLN A 64 -5.42 -1.80 12.06
C GLN A 64 -4.69 -0.46 12.02
N HIS A 65 -4.94 0.33 10.96
CA HIS A 65 -4.30 1.62 10.79
C HIS A 65 -4.71 2.58 11.92
N PRO A 66 -3.77 3.31 12.55
CA PRO A 66 -4.07 4.23 13.64
C PRO A 66 -4.94 5.39 13.19
N GLY A 67 -5.89 5.78 14.03
CA GLY A 67 -6.91 6.78 13.72
C GLY A 67 -8.27 6.14 13.45
N ASP A 68 -9.16 6.91 12.83
CA ASP A 68 -10.59 6.58 12.62
C ASP A 68 -10.85 5.16 12.07
N SER A 69 -12.07 4.66 12.26
CA SER A 69 -12.62 3.35 11.87
C SER A 69 -12.76 3.14 10.36
N ALA A 70 -12.08 3.93 9.52
CA ALA A 70 -12.15 3.89 8.06
C ALA A 70 -11.33 2.73 7.47
N HIS A 71 -11.58 1.52 7.98
CA HIS A 71 -11.03 0.27 7.51
C HIS A 71 -12.15 -0.73 7.22
N HIS A 72 -11.98 -1.55 6.19
CA HIS A 72 -12.98 -2.53 5.78
C HIS A 72 -12.36 -3.91 5.57
N ALA A 73 -13.22 -4.93 5.45
CA ALA A 73 -12.78 -6.23 4.97
C ALA A 73 -12.17 -6.08 3.56
N SER A 74 -11.01 -6.68 3.34
CA SER A 74 -10.41 -6.74 2.01
C SER A 74 -11.03 -7.88 1.21
N THR A 75 -11.19 -7.67 -0.09
CA THR A 75 -11.60 -8.71 -1.04
C THR A 75 -10.48 -9.72 -1.36
N LEU A 76 -9.24 -9.47 -0.92
CA LEU A 76 -8.10 -10.41 -1.02
C LEU A 76 -8.17 -11.55 0.02
N GLY A 77 -9.11 -11.49 0.97
CA GLY A 77 -9.38 -12.57 1.92
C GLY A 77 -9.31 -12.13 3.39
N PRO A 78 -9.60 -13.05 4.33
CA PRO A 78 -9.82 -12.73 5.74
C PRO A 78 -8.55 -12.24 6.46
N ALA A 79 -7.37 -12.65 6.01
CA ALA A 79 -6.08 -12.22 6.56
C ALA A 79 -5.69 -10.78 6.15
N TRP A 80 -6.49 -10.14 5.31
CA TRP A 80 -6.24 -8.80 4.79
C TRP A 80 -7.21 -7.78 5.39
N ILE A 81 -6.76 -6.55 5.47
CA ILE A 81 -7.57 -5.39 5.85
C ILE A 81 -7.38 -4.28 4.81
N TYR A 82 -8.46 -3.59 4.45
CA TYR A 82 -8.42 -2.41 3.59
C TYR A 82 -8.33 -1.14 4.43
N TRP A 83 -7.43 -0.23 4.07
CA TRP A 83 -7.32 1.11 4.66
C TRP A 83 -7.84 2.15 3.66
N SER A 84 -8.90 2.87 4.03
CA SER A 84 -9.40 4.01 3.25
C SER A 84 -8.51 5.23 3.43
N ARG A 85 -7.31 5.17 2.84
CA ARG A 85 -6.24 6.17 2.94
C ARG A 85 -5.73 6.52 1.53
N PRO A 86 -6.53 7.28 0.74
CA PRO A 86 -6.13 7.70 -0.59
C PRO A 86 -4.88 8.59 -0.54
N TYR A 87 -4.24 8.78 -1.69
CA TYR A 87 -3.09 9.68 -1.82
C TYR A 87 -3.52 11.02 -2.47
N PRO A 88 -3.94 12.03 -1.68
CA PRO A 88 -4.48 13.28 -2.20
C PRO A 88 -3.43 14.12 -2.94
N ASP A 89 -2.15 13.97 -2.60
CA ASP A 89 -1.05 14.75 -3.20
C ASP A 89 -0.54 14.14 -4.53
N TRP A 90 -1.20 13.08 -5.04
CA TRP A 90 -0.84 12.46 -6.32
C TRP A 90 -0.76 13.44 -7.50
N PRO A 91 -1.72 14.36 -7.69
CA PRO A 91 -1.68 15.30 -8.80
C PRO A 91 -0.47 16.25 -8.78
N GLN A 92 0.13 16.47 -7.59
CA GLN A 92 1.31 17.33 -7.38
C GLN A 92 2.63 16.55 -7.38
N SER A 93 2.57 15.22 -7.43
CA SER A 93 3.72 14.33 -7.46
C SER A 93 4.21 14.04 -8.89
N ALA A 94 5.27 13.26 -9.04
CA ALA A 94 5.71 12.74 -10.33
C ALA A 94 4.82 11.59 -10.86
N ARG A 95 3.80 11.19 -10.08
CA ARG A 95 2.86 10.10 -10.40
C ARG A 95 3.56 8.76 -10.64
N SER A 96 4.53 8.46 -9.77
CA SER A 96 5.37 7.26 -9.86
C SER A 96 5.07 6.22 -8.77
N ALA A 97 5.56 5.00 -8.96
CA ALA A 97 5.54 3.99 -7.90
C ALA A 97 6.31 4.48 -6.65
N SER A 98 7.47 5.11 -6.83
CA SER A 98 8.22 5.75 -5.74
C SER A 98 7.38 6.76 -4.93
N ASP A 99 6.60 7.63 -5.60
CA ASP A 99 5.71 8.58 -4.90
C ASP A 99 4.67 7.85 -4.04
N TYR A 100 4.08 6.77 -4.56
CA TYR A 100 3.12 5.96 -3.81
C TYR A 100 3.79 5.19 -2.66
N LEU A 101 5.01 4.68 -2.83
CA LEU A 101 5.80 4.06 -1.76
C LEU A 101 6.14 5.06 -0.65
N ALA A 102 6.42 6.32 -1.00
CA ALA A 102 6.59 7.39 -0.02
C ALA A 102 5.29 7.67 0.76
N HIS A 103 4.13 7.62 0.09
CA HIS A 103 2.83 7.67 0.76
C HIS A 103 2.63 6.47 1.70
N LEU A 104 2.93 5.25 1.28
CA LEU A 104 2.88 4.07 2.15
C LEU A 104 3.78 4.21 3.38
N ARG A 105 5.02 4.71 3.20
CA ARG A 105 5.93 5.02 4.31
C ARG A 105 5.30 6.01 5.30
N LYS A 106 4.63 7.06 4.82
CA LYS A 106 3.90 8.04 5.65
C LYS A 106 2.73 7.40 6.41
N LEU A 107 2.00 6.47 5.80
CA LEU A 107 0.94 5.73 6.50
C LEU A 107 1.50 4.87 7.63
N PHE A 108 2.61 4.17 7.41
CA PHE A 108 3.27 3.37 8.43
C PHE A 108 3.92 4.20 9.55
N SER A 109 4.41 5.41 9.26
CA SER A 109 5.01 6.27 10.29
C SER A 109 4.02 6.73 11.36
N GLN A 110 2.71 6.62 11.09
CA GLN A 110 1.65 6.99 12.03
C GLN A 110 1.43 5.93 13.12
N PHE A 111 1.95 4.71 12.95
CA PHE A 111 1.92 3.70 13.99
C PHE A 111 2.93 4.08 15.07
N VAL A 112 2.43 4.44 16.24
CA VAL A 112 3.25 4.72 17.42
C VAL A 112 3.50 3.43 18.20
N ALA A 113 4.74 3.23 18.66
CA ALA A 113 5.02 2.16 19.59
C ALA A 113 4.32 2.48 20.92
N THR A 114 3.48 1.58 21.41
CA THR A 114 2.97 1.70 22.78
C THR A 114 4.17 1.55 23.71
N ALA A 115 4.43 2.55 24.56
CA ALA A 115 5.41 2.39 25.62
C ALA A 115 4.97 1.24 26.52
N ALA A 116 5.87 0.26 26.72
CA ALA A 116 5.66 -0.87 27.62
C ALA A 116 5.74 -0.44 29.09
#